data_AF-A0A256I085-F1
#
_entry.id   AF-A0A256I085-F1
#
_cell.length_a   1.000
_cell.length_b   1.000
_cell.length_c   1.000
_cell.angle_alpha   90.00
_cell.angle_beta   90.00
_cell.angle_gamma   90.00
#
_symmetry.space_group_name_H-M   'P 1'
#
loop_
_entity.id
_entity.type
_entity.pdbx_description
1 polymer ?
#
loop_
_entity_poly.entity_id
_entity_poly.type
_entity_poly.pdbx_seq_one_letter_code
_entity_poly.pdbx_strand_id
1 'polypeptide(L)'
;MTSTQHERDSHSRANRMSEMTEEAPWRQADRLRSLYIGEDLSTSEIGEQLGCSRKTVENWLKKHDIEKSRPWEDEERLRSLRQQGMSEADIADELDCSQATVHNWLTKFGIDTSRTRPERPWHDEETLRELYVESEMTMDEVASELGCGRQAIEVWIHRHDIETRSYNPETPKALQDESKLRSMYLSDGMSTYAIAEQLDCAPSTVHDWLHDHGIETRTVGSQPGELHHRWEGGVDEYYGDNWAKQRRKTLRRDDYECQRCGITQSEHRNRTDIGLDVHHKTPIRTFQSPEDANTLDNLVTLCRSCHNTIEPPNENQND
;
A
#
# COMPACT_ATOMS: atom_id res chain seq x y z
N MET A 1 22.92 22.44 -88.48
CA MET A 1 23.46 21.31 -87.70
C MET A 1 23.19 21.57 -86.23
N THR A 2 22.76 20.52 -85.51
CA THR A 2 22.80 20.33 -84.05
C THR A 2 22.12 21.35 -83.14
N SER A 3 20.84 21.13 -82.82
CA SER A 3 20.32 21.44 -81.47
C SER A 3 18.93 20.83 -81.28
N THR A 4 18.82 19.54 -80.93
CA THR A 4 17.53 18.93 -80.50
C THR A 4 17.67 17.54 -79.85
N GLN A 5 18.75 17.29 -79.10
CA GLN A 5 18.96 15.98 -78.45
C GLN A 5 19.32 16.07 -76.94
N HIS A 6 19.12 17.21 -76.28
CA HIS A 6 19.39 17.39 -74.85
C HIS A 6 18.17 17.70 -73.96
N GLU A 7 17.00 18.03 -74.53
CA GLU A 7 15.81 18.37 -73.72
C GLU A 7 14.95 17.15 -73.35
N ARG A 8 14.99 16.06 -74.13
CA ARG A 8 14.19 14.84 -73.87
C ARG A 8 14.80 13.94 -72.79
N ASP A 9 16.12 13.95 -72.62
CA ASP A 9 16.80 13.17 -71.55
C ASP A 9 16.64 13.82 -70.17
N SER A 10 16.54 15.14 -70.09
CA SER A 10 16.42 15.88 -68.83
C SER A 10 15.06 15.65 -68.16
N HIS A 11 13.97 15.62 -68.94
CA HIS A 11 12.62 15.33 -68.45
C HIS A 11 12.43 13.86 -68.05
N SER A 12 13.03 12.91 -68.79
CA SER A 12 12.99 11.47 -68.45
C SER A 12 13.74 11.18 -67.13
N ARG A 13 14.86 11.87 -66.90
CA ARG A 13 15.69 11.70 -65.70
C ARG A 13 15.06 12.33 -64.46
N ALA A 14 14.41 13.49 -64.60
CA ALA A 14 13.65 14.12 -63.52
C ALA A 14 12.41 13.30 -63.13
N ASN A 15 11.68 12.74 -64.10
CA ASN A 15 10.51 11.88 -63.84
C ASN A 15 10.92 10.57 -63.14
N ARG A 16 12.05 9.97 -63.54
CA ARG A 16 12.58 8.76 -62.91
C ARG A 16 13.15 9.00 -61.50
N MET A 17 13.71 10.18 -61.24
CA MET A 17 14.12 10.57 -59.88
C MET A 17 12.91 10.84 -58.98
N SER A 18 11.83 11.41 -59.54
CA SER A 18 10.55 11.62 -58.85
C SER A 18 9.86 10.30 -58.47
N GLU A 19 9.81 9.33 -59.39
CA GLU A 19 9.25 7.98 -59.14
C GLU A 19 10.08 7.21 -58.09
N MET A 20 11.41 7.30 -58.14
CA MET A 20 12.29 6.69 -57.13
C MET A 20 12.18 7.32 -55.73
N THR A 21 11.78 8.60 -55.64
CA THR A 21 11.53 9.26 -54.35
C THR A 21 10.19 8.88 -53.73
N GLU A 22 9.22 8.43 -54.51
CA GLU A 22 7.94 7.88 -54.01
C GLU A 22 8.06 6.42 -53.57
N GLU A 23 8.90 5.61 -54.23
CA GLU A 23 9.11 4.20 -53.85
C GLU A 23 9.93 4.00 -52.56
N ALA A 24 10.69 5.01 -52.13
CA ALA A 24 11.53 4.94 -50.93
C ALA A 24 11.43 6.21 -50.08
N PRO A 25 10.25 6.49 -49.49
CA PRO A 25 9.98 7.73 -48.75
C PRO A 25 10.89 7.89 -47.52
N TRP A 26 11.45 6.80 -46.99
CA TRP A 26 12.46 6.80 -45.91
C TRP A 26 13.85 7.31 -46.33
N ARG A 27 14.08 7.72 -47.59
CA ARG A 27 15.34 8.34 -48.03
C ARG A 27 15.31 9.87 -47.97
N GLN A 28 14.12 10.45 -47.84
CA GLN A 28 13.91 11.90 -47.88
C GLN A 28 14.26 12.51 -46.51
N ALA A 29 15.29 13.36 -46.47
CA ALA A 29 15.78 13.96 -45.22
C ALA A 29 14.71 14.82 -44.54
N ASP A 30 14.02 15.68 -45.29
CA ASP A 30 12.98 16.57 -44.74
C ASP A 30 11.81 15.79 -44.15
N ARG A 31 11.42 14.70 -44.80
CA ARG A 31 10.34 13.82 -44.33
C ARG A 31 10.74 13.07 -43.07
N LEU A 32 11.94 12.49 -43.03
CA LEU A 32 12.46 11.85 -41.81
C LEU A 32 12.62 12.86 -40.67
N ARG A 33 13.04 14.10 -40.95
CA ARG A 33 13.16 15.16 -39.95
C ARG A 33 11.80 15.58 -39.40
N SER A 34 10.80 15.74 -40.26
CA SER A 34 9.42 16.05 -39.86
C SER A 34 8.86 14.95 -38.96
N LEU A 35 9.00 13.68 -39.34
CA LEU A 35 8.45 12.56 -38.57
C LEU A 35 9.22 12.30 -37.28
N TYR A 36 10.55 12.38 -37.30
CA TYR A 36 11.41 12.01 -36.16
C TYR A 36 11.62 13.13 -35.14
N ILE A 37 11.62 14.39 -35.57
CA ILE A 37 11.78 15.56 -34.67
C ILE A 37 10.48 16.33 -34.51
N GLY A 38 9.71 16.52 -35.58
CA GLY A 38 8.47 17.30 -35.55
C GLY A 38 7.31 16.57 -34.91
N GLU A 39 7.07 15.32 -35.32
CA GLU A 39 5.98 14.46 -34.81
C GLU A 39 6.43 13.53 -33.67
N ASP A 40 7.70 13.63 -33.26
CA ASP A 40 8.36 12.85 -32.20
C ASP A 40 8.26 11.31 -32.33
N LEU A 41 7.93 10.80 -33.51
CA LEU A 41 7.75 9.36 -33.72
C LEU A 41 9.04 8.58 -33.48
N SER A 42 8.91 7.38 -32.92
CA SER A 42 10.03 6.45 -32.79
C SER A 42 10.47 5.93 -34.15
N THR A 43 11.73 5.49 -34.25
CA THR A 43 12.24 4.85 -35.48
C THR A 43 11.42 3.62 -35.93
N SER A 44 10.67 2.99 -35.02
CA SER A 44 9.79 1.87 -35.31
C SER A 44 8.48 2.35 -35.96
N GLU A 45 7.83 3.36 -35.37
CA GLU A 45 6.59 3.94 -35.90
C GLU A 45 6.81 4.57 -37.28
N ILE A 46 7.95 5.25 -37.47
CA ILE A 46 8.35 5.76 -38.80
C ILE A 46 8.56 4.61 -39.79
N GLY A 47 9.12 3.49 -39.32
CA GLY A 47 9.30 2.29 -40.13
C GLY A 47 7.96 1.74 -40.63
N GLU A 48 7.00 1.57 -39.72
CA GLU A 48 5.65 1.10 -40.02
C GLU A 48 4.92 2.06 -40.98
N GLN A 49 4.97 3.36 -40.72
CA GLN A 49 4.31 4.38 -41.52
C GLN A 49 4.89 4.51 -42.94
N LEU A 50 6.20 4.28 -43.10
CA LEU A 50 6.90 4.37 -44.38
C LEU A 50 7.07 3.02 -45.08
N GLY A 51 6.57 1.92 -44.50
CA GLY A 51 6.67 0.57 -45.06
C GLY A 51 8.10 0.02 -45.10
N CYS A 52 8.94 0.36 -44.12
CA CYS A 52 10.32 -0.10 -44.03
C CYS A 52 10.72 -0.54 -42.63
N SER A 53 11.88 -1.19 -42.50
CA SER A 53 12.36 -1.63 -41.19
C SER A 53 12.82 -0.45 -40.33
N ARG A 54 12.64 -0.55 -39.01
CA ARG A 54 13.23 0.36 -38.00
C ARG A 54 14.72 0.65 -38.27
N LYS A 55 15.48 -0.38 -38.66
CA LYS A 55 16.92 -0.27 -38.95
C LYS A 55 17.20 0.53 -40.22
N THR A 56 16.31 0.47 -41.20
CA THR A 56 16.36 1.30 -42.40
C THR A 56 16.23 2.76 -42.02
N VAL A 57 15.25 3.10 -41.20
CA VAL A 57 15.04 4.47 -40.68
C VAL A 57 16.27 4.96 -39.90
N GLU A 58 16.78 4.17 -38.95
CA GLU A 58 17.99 4.52 -38.19
C GLU A 58 19.21 4.82 -39.09
N ASN A 59 19.43 3.99 -40.12
CA ASN A 59 20.56 4.16 -41.02
C ASN A 59 20.45 5.45 -41.84
N TRP A 60 19.22 5.82 -42.24
CA TRP A 60 18.99 7.06 -42.99
C TRP A 60 19.00 8.30 -42.10
N LEU A 61 18.52 8.23 -40.87
CA LEU A 61 18.67 9.29 -39.86
C LEU A 61 20.16 9.58 -39.62
N LYS A 62 20.99 8.54 -39.40
CA LYS A 62 22.45 8.70 -39.27
C LYS A 62 23.11 9.27 -40.52
N LYS A 63 22.69 8.82 -41.70
CA LYS A 63 23.26 9.29 -42.97
C LYS A 63 22.94 10.76 -43.24
N HIS A 64 21.83 11.26 -42.73
CA HIS A 64 21.39 12.64 -42.85
C HIS A 64 21.73 13.51 -41.63
N ASP A 65 22.45 12.96 -40.65
CA ASP A 65 22.83 13.65 -39.41
C ASP A 65 21.61 14.21 -38.64
N ILE A 66 20.54 13.41 -38.57
CA ILE A 66 19.28 13.75 -37.89
C ILE A 66 19.25 13.01 -36.55
N GLU A 67 19.47 13.76 -35.46
CA GLU A 67 19.42 13.25 -34.09
C GLU A 67 18.30 13.94 -33.30
N LYS A 68 17.62 13.20 -32.41
CA LYS A 68 16.74 13.82 -31.40
C LYS A 68 17.62 14.59 -30.42
N SER A 69 17.18 15.80 -30.06
CA SER A 69 17.79 16.53 -28.94
C SER A 69 17.75 15.64 -27.70
N ARG A 70 18.84 15.60 -26.93
CA ARG A 70 18.92 14.89 -25.66
C ARG A 70 19.20 15.88 -24.54
N PRO A 71 18.15 16.56 -24.04
CA PRO A 71 18.28 17.59 -23.01
C PRO A 71 19.02 17.14 -21.75
N TRP A 72 18.96 15.85 -21.43
CA TRP A 72 19.61 15.22 -20.28
C TRP A 72 21.12 14.97 -20.45
N GLU A 73 21.72 15.25 -21.62
CA GLU A 73 23.19 15.19 -21.79
C GLU A 73 23.88 16.53 -21.45
N ASP A 74 23.10 17.58 -21.22
CA ASP A 74 23.60 18.91 -20.85
C ASP A 74 23.92 18.97 -19.34
N GLU A 75 25.21 18.95 -19.01
CA GLU A 75 25.70 19.00 -17.63
C GLU A 75 25.27 20.29 -16.90
N GLU A 76 25.33 21.45 -17.57
CA GLU A 76 25.03 22.74 -16.96
C GLU A 76 23.55 22.82 -16.60
N ARG A 77 22.69 22.34 -17.52
CA ARG A 77 21.25 22.24 -17.28
C ARG A 77 20.93 21.31 -16.12
N LEU A 78 21.51 20.10 -16.08
CA LEU A 78 21.27 19.16 -14.98
C LEU A 78 21.77 19.69 -13.62
N ARG A 79 22.91 20.38 -13.59
CA ARG A 79 23.41 21.05 -12.36
C ARG A 79 22.45 22.13 -11.89
N SER A 80 21.97 22.97 -12.79
CA SER A 80 21.00 24.02 -12.47
C SER A 80 19.70 23.44 -11.89
N LEU A 81 19.13 22.40 -12.52
CA LEU A 81 17.89 21.78 -12.06
C LEU A 81 18.03 21.15 -10.66
N ARG A 82 19.17 20.49 -10.39
CA ARG A 82 19.45 19.95 -9.04
C ARG A 82 19.67 21.05 -8.00
N GLN A 83 20.33 22.16 -8.36
CA GLN A 83 20.51 23.31 -7.46
C GLN A 83 19.17 23.99 -7.11
N GLN A 84 18.19 23.92 -8.01
CA GLN A 84 16.81 24.37 -7.76
C GLN A 84 16.02 23.41 -6.85
N GLY A 85 16.64 22.31 -6.38
CA GLY A 85 16.02 21.36 -5.47
C GLY A 85 15.10 20.33 -6.13
N MET A 86 15.05 20.28 -7.46
CA MET A 86 14.20 19.33 -8.18
C MET A 86 14.63 17.89 -7.91
N SER A 87 13.66 16.99 -7.74
CA SER A 87 13.93 15.57 -7.61
C SER A 87 14.34 14.97 -8.96
N GLU A 88 15.00 13.80 -8.96
CA GLU A 88 15.31 13.10 -10.21
C GLU A 88 14.07 12.78 -11.04
N ALA A 89 12.90 12.59 -10.39
CA ALA A 89 11.64 12.33 -11.06
C ALA A 89 11.10 13.61 -11.73
N ASP A 90 11.12 14.75 -11.03
CA ASP A 90 10.68 16.02 -11.61
C ASP A 90 11.57 16.45 -12.79
N ILE A 91 12.88 16.20 -12.68
CA ILE A 91 13.83 16.42 -13.79
C ILE A 91 13.52 15.49 -14.97
N ALA A 92 13.12 14.26 -14.70
CA ALA A 92 12.77 13.30 -15.74
C ALA A 92 11.53 13.75 -16.51
N ASP A 93 10.50 14.20 -15.80
CA ASP A 93 9.27 14.74 -16.39
C ASP A 93 9.55 16.03 -17.18
N GLU A 94 10.35 16.95 -16.63
CA GLU A 94 10.73 18.22 -17.30
C GLU A 94 11.56 17.99 -18.58
N LEU A 95 12.39 16.95 -18.60
CA LEU A 95 13.24 16.61 -19.75
C LEU A 95 12.63 15.54 -20.67
N ASP A 96 11.38 15.14 -20.41
CA ASP A 96 10.65 14.08 -21.11
C ASP A 96 11.50 12.81 -21.29
N CYS A 97 12.04 12.31 -20.19
CA CYS A 97 12.89 11.14 -20.16
C CYS A 97 12.63 10.26 -18.93
N SER A 98 13.31 9.12 -18.83
CA SER A 98 13.15 8.26 -17.66
C SER A 98 13.97 8.78 -16.47
N GLN A 99 13.48 8.59 -15.24
CA GLN A 99 14.24 8.87 -14.02
C GLN A 99 15.61 8.17 -14.02
N ALA A 100 15.68 6.93 -14.54
CA ALA A 100 16.93 6.19 -14.68
C ALA A 100 17.91 6.88 -15.64
N THR A 101 17.41 7.51 -16.72
CA THR A 101 18.23 8.33 -17.63
C THR A 101 18.87 9.48 -16.87
N VAL A 102 18.07 10.25 -16.13
CA VAL A 102 18.55 11.37 -15.32
C VAL A 102 19.59 10.90 -14.31
N HIS A 103 19.29 9.84 -13.55
CA HIS A 103 20.20 9.28 -12.54
C HIS A 103 21.56 8.89 -13.11
N ASN A 104 21.57 8.24 -14.28
CA ASN A 104 22.81 7.83 -14.95
C ASN A 104 23.66 9.04 -15.36
N TRP A 105 23.04 10.10 -15.87
CA TRP A 105 23.75 11.31 -16.29
C TRP A 105 24.21 12.16 -15.10
N LEU A 106 23.39 12.31 -14.06
CA LEU A 106 23.80 12.95 -12.80
C LEU A 106 25.02 12.23 -12.19
N THR A 107 24.98 10.90 -12.12
CA THR A 107 26.10 10.08 -11.63
C THR A 107 27.34 10.27 -12.49
N LYS A 108 27.19 10.27 -13.82
CA LYS A 108 28.29 10.46 -14.77
C LYS A 108 28.97 11.82 -14.62
N PHE A 109 28.22 12.87 -14.31
CA PHE A 109 28.73 14.22 -14.08
C PHE A 109 29.16 14.49 -12.64
N GLY A 110 29.05 13.51 -11.74
CA GLY A 110 29.33 13.69 -10.31
C GLY A 110 28.43 14.74 -9.66
N ILE A 111 27.18 14.86 -10.13
CA ILE A 111 26.16 15.73 -9.55
C ILE A 111 25.44 14.93 -8.45
N ASP A 112 25.12 15.59 -7.34
CA ASP A 112 24.50 14.95 -6.19
C ASP A 112 23.17 14.26 -6.55
N THR A 113 23.14 12.93 -6.42
CA THR A 113 21.97 12.06 -6.59
C THR A 113 21.31 11.71 -5.26
N SER A 114 21.70 12.35 -4.15
CA SER A 114 21.05 12.15 -2.88
C SER A 114 19.55 12.45 -3.00
N ARG A 115 18.74 11.58 -2.38
CA ARG A 115 17.30 11.78 -2.32
C ARG A 115 17.04 13.09 -1.59
N THR A 116 16.55 14.09 -2.30
CA THR A 116 16.04 15.32 -1.70
C THR A 116 14.83 14.93 -0.86
N ARG A 117 15.02 14.82 0.46
CA ARG A 117 13.90 14.72 1.39
C ARG A 117 13.44 16.15 1.61
N PRO A 118 12.25 16.57 1.14
CA PRO A 118 11.73 17.87 1.50
C PRO A 118 11.74 17.97 3.03
N GLU A 119 12.23 19.08 3.57
CA GLU A 119 12.11 19.35 5.00
C GLU A 119 10.63 19.38 5.35
N ARG A 120 10.26 18.68 6.41
CA ARG A 120 8.89 18.57 6.88
C ARG A 120 8.86 19.00 8.34
N PRO A 121 7.74 19.57 8.82
CA PRO A 121 7.66 20.09 10.19
C PRO A 121 8.06 19.06 11.26
N TRP A 122 7.70 17.78 11.09
CA TRP A 122 8.05 16.71 12.03
C TRP A 122 9.50 16.20 11.92
N HIS A 123 10.33 16.77 11.04
CA HIS A 123 11.77 16.52 11.04
C HIS A 123 12.49 17.41 12.05
N ASP A 124 11.85 18.50 12.49
CA ASP A 124 12.40 19.44 13.44
C ASP A 124 12.16 18.97 14.89
N GLU A 125 13.22 19.01 15.71
CA GLU A 125 13.18 18.55 17.10
C GLU A 125 12.31 19.47 17.97
N GLU A 126 12.45 20.78 17.81
CA GLU A 126 11.74 21.79 18.59
C GLU A 126 10.22 21.65 18.39
N THR A 127 9.80 21.56 17.13
CA THR A 127 8.40 21.29 16.75
C THR A 127 7.86 20.03 17.42
N LEU A 128 8.63 18.94 17.41
CA LEU A 128 8.19 17.69 18.05
C LEU A 128 8.14 17.80 19.57
N ARG A 129 9.08 18.50 20.22
CA ARG A 129 9.05 18.73 21.68
C ARG A 129 7.88 19.61 22.09
N GLU A 130 7.63 20.71 21.38
CA GLU A 130 6.51 21.61 21.67
C GLU A 130 5.16 20.88 21.60
N LEU A 131 4.94 20.11 20.52
CA LEU A 131 3.66 19.41 20.34
C LEU A 131 3.53 18.17 21.23
N TYR A 132 4.55 17.32 21.30
CA TYR A 132 4.47 16.04 22.03
C TYR A 132 4.69 16.18 23.55
N VAL A 133 5.67 16.99 23.96
CA VAL A 133 6.07 17.13 25.36
C VAL A 133 5.34 18.29 26.03
N GLU A 134 5.40 19.49 25.46
CA GLU A 134 4.86 20.70 26.11
C GLU A 134 3.34 20.78 26.00
N SER A 135 2.79 20.43 24.84
CA SER A 135 1.34 20.41 24.57
C SER A 135 0.68 19.08 24.91
N GLU A 136 1.45 18.11 25.43
CA GLU A 136 1.02 16.76 25.86
C GLU A 136 0.26 15.94 24.81
N MET A 137 0.38 16.30 23.53
CA MET A 137 -0.36 15.64 22.44
C MET A 137 0.12 14.20 22.25
N THR A 138 -0.80 13.33 21.85
CA THR A 138 -0.48 11.98 21.40
C THR A 138 0.26 12.00 20.06
N MET A 139 1.07 10.98 19.77
CA MET A 139 1.73 10.87 18.45
C MET A 139 0.72 10.88 17.29
N ASP A 140 -0.52 10.41 17.51
CA ASP A 140 -1.61 10.45 16.54
C ASP A 140 -2.20 11.87 16.36
N GLU A 141 -2.33 12.64 17.44
CA GLU A 141 -2.75 14.05 17.39
C GLU A 141 -1.68 14.91 16.73
N VAL A 142 -0.40 14.74 17.09
CA VAL A 142 0.74 15.42 16.43
C VAL A 142 0.76 15.08 14.94
N ALA A 143 0.53 13.82 14.58
CA ALA A 143 0.49 13.41 13.18
C ALA A 143 -0.67 14.06 12.43
N SER A 144 -1.85 14.16 13.06
CA SER A 144 -3.02 14.81 12.48
C SER A 144 -2.79 16.31 12.29
N GLU A 145 -2.18 16.98 13.27
CA GLU A 145 -1.85 18.41 13.22
C GLU A 145 -0.82 18.70 12.10
N LEU A 146 0.20 17.86 11.96
CA LEU A 146 1.26 18.05 10.98
C LEU A 146 0.96 17.43 9.60
N GLY A 147 -0.21 16.82 9.42
CA GLY A 147 -0.64 16.21 8.16
C GLY A 147 0.23 15.01 7.74
N CYS A 148 0.66 14.19 8.69
CA CYS A 148 1.49 13.01 8.45
C CYS A 148 0.91 11.74 9.12
N GLY A 149 1.60 10.61 8.98
CA GLY A 149 1.23 9.37 9.69
C GLY A 149 1.90 9.28 11.06
N ARG A 150 1.26 8.62 12.03
CA ARG A 150 1.80 8.41 13.39
C ARG A 150 3.19 7.76 13.42
N GLN A 151 3.44 6.79 12.52
CA GLN A 151 4.76 6.16 12.38
C GLN A 151 5.86 7.16 11.96
N ALA A 152 5.52 8.23 11.22
CA ALA A 152 6.48 9.27 10.88
C ALA A 152 6.91 10.04 12.12
N ILE A 153 5.97 10.41 12.98
CA ILE A 153 6.24 11.07 14.28
C ILE A 153 7.08 10.16 15.18
N GLU A 154 6.69 8.88 15.30
CA GLU A 154 7.40 7.90 16.11
C GLU A 154 8.88 7.76 15.70
N VAL A 155 9.17 7.63 14.41
CA VAL A 155 10.54 7.53 13.90
C VAL A 155 11.38 8.76 14.24
N TRP A 156 10.80 9.96 14.18
CA TRP A 156 11.54 11.20 14.42
C TRP A 156 11.68 11.55 15.89
N ILE A 157 10.71 11.20 16.74
CA ILE A 157 10.85 11.24 18.20
C ILE A 157 12.03 10.37 18.65
N HIS A 158 12.12 9.12 18.17
CA HIS A 158 13.26 8.25 18.48
C HIS A 158 14.58 8.76 17.91
N ARG A 159 14.57 9.36 16.72
CA ARG A 159 15.78 9.91 16.10
C ARG A 159 16.34 11.10 16.88
N HIS A 160 15.47 11.93 17.43
CA HIS A 160 15.83 13.09 18.23
C HIS A 160 16.01 12.77 19.71
N ASP A 161 15.92 11.49 20.09
CA ASP A 161 16.04 11.05 21.47
C ASP A 161 15.07 11.80 22.41
N ILE A 162 13.86 12.06 21.91
CA ILE A 162 12.77 12.65 22.69
C ILE A 162 12.17 11.53 23.55
N GLU A 163 12.21 11.69 24.87
CA GLU A 163 11.68 10.71 25.82
C GLU A 163 10.22 10.39 25.48
N THR A 164 9.95 9.12 25.17
CA THR A 164 8.59 8.66 24.93
C THR A 164 7.90 8.47 26.26
N ARG A 165 6.67 8.99 26.37
CA ARG A 165 5.82 8.68 27.51
C ARG A 165 5.58 7.17 27.53
N SER A 166 6.07 6.49 28.57
CA SER A 166 5.82 5.06 28.75
C SER A 166 4.30 4.85 28.74
N TYR A 167 3.83 3.95 27.87
CA TYR A 167 2.42 3.60 27.80
C TYR A 167 2.01 2.98 29.14
N ASN A 168 1.31 3.79 29.96
CA ASN A 168 0.72 3.48 31.27
C ASN A 168 1.57 3.84 32.52
N PRO A 169 1.31 4.98 33.20
CA PRO A 169 2.07 5.46 34.36
C PRO A 169 1.83 4.67 35.67
N GLU A 170 0.86 3.76 35.74
CA GLU A 170 0.71 2.84 36.89
C GLU A 170 0.64 1.39 36.39
N THR A 171 1.79 0.83 36.03
CA THR A 171 1.89 -0.61 35.78
C THR A 171 1.63 -1.36 37.09
N PRO A 172 0.68 -2.34 37.12
CA PRO A 172 0.43 -3.14 38.30
C PRO A 172 1.71 -3.84 38.78
N LYS A 173 2.07 -3.68 40.06
CA LYS A 173 3.25 -4.33 40.68
C LYS A 173 3.28 -5.85 40.48
N ALA A 174 2.11 -6.46 40.29
CA ALA A 174 1.98 -7.89 40.03
C ALA A 174 2.56 -8.34 38.68
N LEU A 175 2.67 -7.45 37.68
CA LEU A 175 3.34 -7.73 36.40
C LEU A 175 4.86 -7.60 36.50
N GLN A 176 5.36 -6.75 37.41
CA GLN A 176 6.79 -6.56 37.63
C GLN A 176 7.44 -7.75 38.34
N ASP A 177 6.67 -8.53 39.10
CA ASP A 177 7.12 -9.75 39.75
C ASP A 177 7.06 -10.93 38.76
N GLU A 178 8.21 -11.35 38.25
CA GLU A 178 8.35 -12.49 37.34
C GLU A 178 7.64 -13.74 37.87
N SER A 179 7.85 -14.09 39.15
CA SER A 179 7.33 -15.34 39.72
C SER A 179 5.81 -15.33 39.74
N LYS A 180 5.24 -14.16 40.07
CA LYS A 180 3.80 -13.96 40.09
C LYS A 180 3.21 -13.97 38.68
N LEU A 181 3.81 -13.26 37.73
CA LEU A 181 3.35 -13.25 36.34
C LEU A 181 3.46 -14.64 35.69
N ARG A 182 4.57 -15.35 35.96
CA ARG A 182 4.79 -16.73 35.51
C ARG A 182 3.76 -17.68 36.11
N SER A 183 3.42 -17.54 37.39
CA SER A 183 2.34 -18.32 38.02
C SER A 183 1.00 -18.06 37.33
N MET A 184 0.60 -16.79 37.21
CA MET A 184 -0.68 -16.43 36.59
C MET A 184 -0.77 -16.95 35.14
N TYR A 185 0.31 -16.85 34.37
CA TYR A 185 0.32 -17.23 32.96
C TYR A 185 0.53 -18.73 32.70
N LEU A 186 1.45 -19.40 33.40
CA LEU A 186 1.79 -20.81 33.15
C LEU A 186 1.08 -21.77 34.11
N SER A 187 1.05 -21.47 35.41
CA SER A 187 0.49 -22.35 36.43
C SER A 187 -1.03 -22.24 36.51
N ASP A 188 -1.55 -21.02 36.54
CA ASP A 188 -2.99 -20.73 36.62
C ASP A 188 -3.65 -20.72 35.24
N GLY A 189 -2.85 -20.85 34.17
CA GLY A 189 -3.32 -21.00 32.79
C GLY A 189 -3.93 -19.73 32.18
N MET A 190 -3.90 -18.59 32.87
CA MET A 190 -4.60 -17.38 32.46
C MET A 190 -4.11 -16.83 31.12
N SER A 191 -5.03 -16.27 30.34
CA SER A 191 -4.69 -15.54 29.11
C SER A 191 -4.16 -14.15 29.42
N THR A 192 -3.46 -13.52 28.46
CA THR A 192 -3.03 -12.12 28.59
C THR A 192 -4.20 -11.17 28.84
N TYR A 193 -5.39 -11.50 28.33
CA TYR A 193 -6.63 -10.75 28.56
C TYR A 193 -7.19 -10.95 29.97
N ALA A 194 -7.19 -12.18 30.49
CA ALA A 194 -7.68 -12.48 31.84
C ALA A 194 -6.77 -11.85 32.92
N ILE A 195 -5.45 -11.89 32.70
CA ILE A 195 -4.48 -11.20 33.56
C ILE A 195 -4.69 -9.69 33.50
N ALA A 196 -4.92 -9.14 32.30
CA ALA A 196 -5.17 -7.72 32.10
C ALA A 196 -6.43 -7.23 32.80
N GLU A 197 -7.54 -7.97 32.68
CA GLU A 197 -8.79 -7.70 33.39
C GLU A 197 -8.61 -7.79 34.91
N GLN A 198 -7.91 -8.82 35.40
CA GLN A 198 -7.66 -8.99 36.83
C GLN A 198 -6.79 -7.88 37.43
N LEU A 199 -5.87 -7.34 36.64
CA LEU A 199 -4.91 -6.32 37.10
C LEU A 199 -5.28 -4.90 36.65
N ASP A 200 -6.45 -4.72 36.04
CA ASP A 200 -6.96 -3.45 35.51
C ASP A 200 -5.92 -2.72 34.62
N CYS A 201 -5.38 -3.44 33.63
CA CYS A 201 -4.41 -2.92 32.68
C CYS A 201 -4.70 -3.39 31.25
N ALA A 202 -3.95 -2.90 30.27
CA ALA A 202 -4.14 -3.33 28.88
C ALA A 202 -3.52 -4.73 28.65
N PRO A 203 -4.14 -5.60 27.82
CA PRO A 203 -3.57 -6.89 27.42
C PRO A 203 -2.19 -6.78 26.75
N SER A 204 -1.92 -5.68 26.06
CA SER A 204 -0.59 -5.36 25.52
C SER A 204 0.44 -5.19 26.63
N THR A 205 0.10 -4.49 27.71
CA THR A 205 0.98 -4.33 28.88
C THR A 205 1.37 -5.68 29.47
N VAL A 206 0.43 -6.63 29.57
CA VAL A 206 0.74 -7.99 30.05
C VAL A 206 1.68 -8.72 29.09
N HIS A 207 1.47 -8.58 27.78
CA HIS A 207 2.32 -9.20 26.76
C HIS A 207 3.76 -8.68 26.82
N ASP A 208 3.93 -7.36 26.97
CA ASP A 208 5.24 -6.73 27.09
C ASP A 208 6.02 -7.26 28.32
N TRP A 209 5.36 -7.37 29.48
CA TRP A 209 6.00 -7.91 30.69
C TRP A 209 6.32 -9.42 30.61
N LEU A 210 5.55 -10.21 29.87
CA LEU A 210 5.90 -11.61 29.60
C LEU A 210 7.19 -11.70 28.77
N HIS A 211 7.32 -10.84 27.76
CA HIS A 211 8.53 -10.74 26.95
C HIS A 211 9.74 -10.27 27.78
N ASP A 212 9.58 -9.20 28.57
CA ASP A 212 10.66 -8.62 29.38
C ASP A 212 11.21 -9.59 30.44
N HIS A 213 10.34 -10.42 31.03
CA HIS A 213 10.74 -11.48 31.96
C HIS A 213 11.23 -12.76 31.27
N GLY A 214 11.28 -12.78 29.93
CA GLY A 214 11.68 -13.97 29.16
C GLY A 214 10.74 -15.16 29.36
N ILE A 215 9.47 -14.91 29.66
CA ILE A 215 8.44 -15.95 29.78
C ILE A 215 7.95 -16.24 28.37
N GLU A 216 8.25 -17.43 27.86
CA GLU A 216 7.82 -17.85 26.53
C GLU A 216 6.30 -17.71 26.38
N THR A 217 5.88 -16.77 25.54
CA THR A 217 4.47 -16.55 25.26
C THR A 217 3.96 -17.62 24.32
N ARG A 218 2.76 -18.12 24.60
CA ARG A 218 1.99 -19.01 23.72
C ARG A 218 1.94 -18.37 22.33
N THR A 219 2.41 -19.07 21.31
CA THR A 219 2.42 -18.57 19.92
C THR A 219 1.03 -18.10 19.51
N VAL A 220 0.94 -16.96 18.82
CA VAL A 220 -0.32 -16.42 18.30
C VAL A 220 -0.95 -17.47 17.37
N GLY A 221 -2.08 -18.07 17.78
CA GLY A 221 -2.75 -19.16 17.06
C GLY A 221 -2.33 -20.58 17.43
N SER A 222 -1.48 -20.78 18.43
CA SER A 222 -1.20 -22.10 19.02
C SER A 222 -1.28 -22.04 20.54
N GLN A 223 -2.48 -22.22 21.05
CA GLN A 223 -2.64 -23.05 22.23
C GLN A 223 -3.15 -24.41 21.73
N PRO A 224 -2.37 -25.50 21.83
CA PRO A 224 -2.95 -26.83 21.85
C PRO A 224 -3.62 -27.02 23.22
N GLY A 225 -4.82 -27.61 23.26
CA GLY A 225 -5.53 -27.94 24.50
C GLY A 225 -6.69 -27.00 24.88
N GLU A 226 -7.36 -27.35 25.98
CA GLU A 226 -8.68 -26.88 26.45
C GLU A 226 -8.86 -25.36 26.63
N LEU A 227 -7.77 -24.58 26.55
CA LEU A 227 -7.76 -23.12 26.71
C LEU A 227 -7.70 -22.35 25.37
N HIS A 228 -7.69 -23.05 24.23
CA HIS A 228 -7.73 -22.41 22.93
C HIS A 228 -9.17 -22.19 22.46
N HIS A 229 -9.49 -20.99 21.93
CA HIS A 229 -10.81 -20.73 21.32
C HIS A 229 -11.14 -21.65 20.12
N ARG A 230 -10.17 -22.47 19.68
CA ARG A 230 -10.29 -23.41 18.56
C ARG A 230 -10.19 -24.88 19.00
N TRP A 231 -10.05 -25.19 20.28
CA TRP A 231 -9.94 -26.56 20.80
C TRP A 231 -11.24 -27.00 21.49
N GLU A 232 -11.78 -28.14 21.07
CA GLU A 232 -13.14 -28.65 21.38
C GLU A 232 -14.23 -27.56 21.39
N GLY A 233 -14.63 -27.12 20.19
CA GLY A 233 -15.61 -26.05 19.97
C GLY A 233 -15.17 -25.00 18.96
N GLY A 234 -13.97 -25.15 18.41
CA GLY A 234 -13.39 -24.26 17.41
C GLY A 234 -14.07 -24.24 16.06
N VAL A 235 -14.22 -23.03 15.54
CA VAL A 235 -14.87 -22.64 14.29
C VAL A 235 -14.55 -23.59 13.13
N ASP A 236 -15.55 -24.34 12.69
CA ASP A 236 -15.57 -24.93 11.36
C ASP A 236 -15.60 -23.76 10.37
N GLU A 237 -14.45 -23.38 9.80
CA GLU A 237 -14.34 -22.24 8.86
C GLU A 237 -15.22 -22.44 7.61
N TYR A 238 -15.67 -23.67 7.37
CA TYR A 238 -16.55 -24.02 6.27
C TYR A 238 -18.04 -23.92 6.66
N TYR A 239 -18.61 -22.72 6.50
CA TYR A 239 -20.04 -22.47 6.66
C TYR A 239 -20.89 -22.96 5.47
N GLY A 240 -20.35 -23.75 4.56
CA GLY A 240 -21.04 -24.18 3.34
C GLY A 240 -21.16 -23.08 2.28
N ASP A 241 -21.34 -23.51 1.04
CA ASP A 241 -21.37 -22.62 -0.13
C ASP A 241 -22.56 -21.63 -0.09
N ASN A 242 -23.62 -21.95 0.67
CA ASN A 242 -24.81 -21.12 0.77
C ASN A 242 -24.69 -19.96 1.79
N TRP A 243 -23.63 -19.92 2.61
CA TRP A 243 -23.49 -18.97 3.72
C TRP A 243 -23.61 -17.51 3.28
N ALA A 244 -22.86 -17.09 2.27
CA ALA A 244 -22.88 -15.70 1.80
C ALA A 244 -24.29 -15.25 1.37
N LYS A 245 -25.07 -16.16 0.77
CA LYS A 245 -26.45 -15.92 0.34
C LYS A 245 -27.39 -15.82 1.55
N GLN A 246 -27.25 -16.71 2.52
CA GLN A 246 -28.11 -16.75 3.72
C GLN A 246 -27.81 -15.60 4.69
N ARG A 247 -26.53 -15.26 4.87
CA ARG A 247 -26.09 -14.06 5.60
C ARG A 247 -26.75 -12.80 5.04
N ARG A 248 -26.71 -12.59 3.72
CA ARG A 248 -27.32 -11.41 3.08
C ARG A 248 -28.85 -11.40 3.22
N LYS A 249 -29.50 -12.55 3.16
CA LYS A 249 -30.95 -12.67 3.41
C LYS A 249 -31.30 -12.35 4.86
N THR A 250 -30.51 -12.81 5.82
CA THR A 250 -30.71 -12.55 7.25
C THR A 250 -30.57 -11.07 7.56
N LEU A 251 -29.49 -10.43 7.09
CA LEU A 251 -29.30 -8.99 7.25
C LEU A 251 -30.47 -8.18 6.67
N ARG A 252 -30.98 -8.55 5.49
CA ARG A 252 -32.15 -7.89 4.90
C ARG A 252 -33.45 -8.15 5.64
N ARG A 253 -33.65 -9.36 6.15
CA ARG A 253 -34.83 -9.71 6.96
C ARG A 253 -34.87 -8.85 8.22
N ASP A 254 -33.70 -8.64 8.81
CA ASP A 254 -33.52 -7.91 10.06
C ASP A 254 -33.36 -6.40 9.87
N ASP A 255 -33.72 -5.88 8.69
CA ASP A 255 -33.60 -4.47 8.27
C ASP A 255 -32.21 -3.85 8.49
N TYR A 256 -31.16 -4.67 8.48
CA TYR A 256 -29.80 -4.30 8.85
C TYR A 256 -29.69 -3.69 10.26
N GLU A 257 -30.52 -4.17 11.18
CA GLU A 257 -30.53 -3.77 12.59
C GLU A 257 -30.19 -4.95 13.49
N CYS A 258 -29.46 -4.67 14.57
CA CYS A 258 -29.25 -5.66 15.61
C CYS A 258 -30.60 -6.03 16.25
N GLN A 259 -30.99 -7.29 16.15
CA GLN A 259 -32.29 -7.77 16.66
C GLN A 259 -32.39 -7.80 18.19
N ARG A 260 -31.33 -7.38 18.90
CA ARG A 260 -31.29 -7.27 20.36
C ARG A 260 -31.29 -5.83 20.86
N CYS A 261 -30.46 -4.96 20.30
CA CYS A 261 -30.33 -3.57 20.78
C CYS A 261 -30.82 -2.50 19.79
N GLY A 262 -31.21 -2.90 18.57
CA GLY A 262 -31.72 -1.98 17.55
C GLY A 262 -30.68 -1.13 16.83
N ILE A 263 -29.38 -1.23 17.16
CA ILE A 263 -28.37 -0.45 16.44
C ILE A 263 -28.35 -0.83 14.96
N THR A 264 -28.40 0.18 14.09
CA THR A 264 -28.34 -0.03 12.64
C THR A 264 -26.92 -0.39 12.20
N GLN A 265 -26.78 -1.05 11.05
CA GLN A 265 -25.47 -1.38 10.49
C GLN A 265 -24.62 -0.13 10.22
N SER A 266 -25.23 0.96 9.78
CA SER A 266 -24.54 2.23 9.55
C SER A 266 -24.01 2.82 10.86
N GLU A 267 -24.85 2.85 11.89
CA GLU A 267 -24.47 3.38 13.20
C GLU A 267 -23.39 2.52 13.87
N HIS A 268 -23.48 1.20 13.76
CA HIS A 268 -22.46 0.30 14.29
C HIS A 268 -21.11 0.44 13.57
N ARG A 269 -21.13 0.53 12.23
CA ARG A 269 -19.91 0.74 11.42
C ARG A 269 -19.25 2.07 11.76
N ASN A 270 -20.02 3.15 11.90
CA ASN A 270 -19.46 4.46 12.27
C ASN A 270 -18.78 4.45 13.65
N ARG A 271 -19.26 3.62 14.59
CA ARG A 271 -18.72 3.55 15.95
C ARG A 271 -17.52 2.61 16.11
N THR A 272 -17.42 1.57 15.29
CA THR A 272 -16.50 0.44 15.55
C THR A 272 -15.72 -0.01 14.32
N ASP A 273 -15.94 0.62 13.17
CA ASP A 273 -15.40 0.25 11.85
C ASP A 273 -15.72 -1.19 11.40
N ILE A 274 -16.66 -1.86 12.08
CA ILE A 274 -17.11 -3.23 11.76
C ILE A 274 -18.63 -3.27 11.51
N GLY A 275 -19.06 -4.15 10.61
CA GLY A 275 -20.47 -4.38 10.32
C GLY A 275 -21.16 -5.30 11.35
N LEU A 276 -22.48 -5.37 11.29
CA LEU A 276 -23.25 -6.37 12.04
C LEU A 276 -22.87 -7.80 11.62
N ASP A 277 -22.87 -8.70 12.59
CA ASP A 277 -22.62 -10.12 12.44
C ASP A 277 -23.95 -10.89 12.30
N VAL A 278 -23.87 -12.11 11.78
CA VAL A 278 -25.00 -13.04 11.72
C VAL A 278 -24.64 -14.26 12.55
N HIS A 279 -25.44 -14.53 13.56
CA HIS A 279 -25.24 -15.59 14.55
C HIS A 279 -26.18 -16.76 14.30
N HIS A 280 -25.68 -18.00 14.46
CA HIS A 280 -26.50 -19.21 14.50
C HIS A 280 -27.09 -19.41 15.91
N LYS A 281 -28.42 -19.41 16.04
CA LYS A 281 -29.11 -19.65 17.32
C LYS A 281 -28.82 -21.05 17.87
N THR A 282 -28.81 -22.03 16.98
CA THR A 282 -28.33 -23.39 17.25
C THR A 282 -26.99 -23.57 16.53
N PRO A 283 -25.91 -23.94 17.22
CA PRO A 283 -24.57 -24.02 16.64
C PRO A 283 -24.48 -24.93 15.42
N ILE A 284 -23.71 -24.52 14.40
CA ILE A 284 -23.55 -25.26 13.13
C ILE A 284 -23.16 -26.74 13.33
N ARG A 285 -22.34 -27.04 14.34
CA ARG A 285 -21.89 -28.40 14.70
C ARG A 285 -23.00 -29.37 15.09
N THR A 286 -24.21 -28.88 15.42
CA THR A 286 -25.33 -29.75 15.77
C THR A 286 -26.09 -30.24 14.54
N PHE A 287 -25.72 -29.80 13.34
CA PHE A 287 -26.37 -30.15 12.09
C PHE A 287 -25.50 -31.11 11.27
N GLN A 288 -26.14 -31.91 10.42
CA GLN A 288 -25.43 -32.85 9.53
C GLN A 288 -24.72 -32.15 8.38
N SER A 289 -25.19 -30.96 7.99
CA SER A 289 -24.56 -30.11 6.99
C SER A 289 -24.62 -28.63 7.38
N PRO A 290 -23.63 -27.82 6.96
CA PRO A 290 -23.69 -26.36 7.09
C PRO A 290 -24.95 -25.74 6.47
N GLU A 291 -25.44 -26.31 5.37
CA GLU A 291 -26.62 -25.82 4.67
C GLU A 291 -27.89 -25.92 5.51
N ASP A 292 -28.02 -26.97 6.32
CA ASP A 292 -29.13 -27.18 7.25
C ASP A 292 -29.08 -26.18 8.42
N ALA A 293 -27.87 -25.85 8.88
CA ALA A 293 -27.68 -24.83 9.91
C ALA A 293 -27.98 -23.42 9.39
N ASN A 294 -27.79 -23.16 8.09
CA ASN A 294 -27.94 -21.84 7.46
C ASN A 294 -29.39 -21.51 7.05
N THR A 295 -30.38 -22.02 7.78
CA THR A 295 -31.78 -21.63 7.63
C THR A 295 -32.03 -20.27 8.26
N LEU A 296 -32.87 -19.42 7.66
CA LEU A 296 -33.12 -18.08 8.19
C LEU A 296 -33.64 -18.13 9.64
N ASP A 297 -34.45 -19.12 10.00
CA ASP A 297 -34.98 -19.27 11.35
C ASP A 297 -33.88 -19.53 12.39
N ASN A 298 -32.81 -20.21 11.98
CA ASN A 298 -31.63 -20.45 12.80
C ASN A 298 -30.63 -19.29 12.80
N LEU A 299 -30.84 -18.24 11.98
CA LEU A 299 -29.93 -17.09 11.89
C LEU A 299 -30.54 -15.82 12.48
N VAL A 300 -29.70 -14.99 13.12
CA VAL A 300 -30.07 -13.69 13.67
C VAL A 300 -28.97 -12.65 13.50
N THR A 301 -29.33 -11.43 13.12
CA THR A 301 -28.40 -10.30 13.00
C THR A 301 -28.15 -9.66 14.36
N LEU A 302 -26.88 -9.52 14.74
CA LEU A 302 -26.46 -8.94 16.01
C LEU A 302 -25.26 -8.00 15.82
N CYS A 303 -25.14 -6.97 16.66
CA CYS A 303 -23.91 -6.20 16.79
C CYS A 303 -22.85 -6.98 17.56
N ARG A 304 -21.57 -6.57 17.46
CA ARG A 304 -20.46 -7.31 18.09
C ARG A 304 -20.66 -7.50 19.60
N SER A 305 -21.11 -6.47 20.30
CA SER A 305 -21.38 -6.55 21.75
C SER A 305 -22.52 -7.51 22.08
N CYS A 306 -23.64 -7.44 21.35
CA CYS A 306 -24.77 -8.36 21.56
C CYS A 306 -24.45 -9.80 21.15
N HIS A 307 -23.64 -9.99 20.11
CA HIS A 307 -23.15 -11.29 19.66
C HIS A 307 -22.35 -11.97 20.77
N ASN A 308 -21.36 -11.26 21.33
CA ASN A 308 -20.51 -11.75 22.42
C ASN A 308 -21.29 -12.03 23.72
N THR A 309 -22.49 -11.47 23.88
CA THR A 309 -23.33 -11.69 25.07
C THR A 309 -24.24 -12.93 24.96
N ILE A 310 -24.45 -13.47 23.75
CA ILE A 310 -25.32 -14.63 23.50
C ILE A 310 -24.51 -15.92 23.37
N GLU A 311 -23.22 -15.82 23.08
CA GLU A 311 -22.31 -16.94 23.26
C GLU A 311 -22.27 -17.31 24.75
N PRO A 312 -22.74 -18.51 25.15
CA PRO A 312 -22.65 -18.90 26.55
C PRO A 312 -21.17 -19.00 26.94
N PRO A 313 -20.77 -18.54 28.14
CA PRO A 313 -19.53 -19.03 28.73
C PRO A 313 -19.63 -20.56 28.83
N ASN A 314 -18.55 -21.26 28.47
CA ASN A 314 -18.48 -22.72 28.57
C ASN A 314 -18.96 -23.20 29.96
N GLU A 315 -20.20 -23.71 30.05
CA GLU A 315 -20.70 -24.43 31.22
C GLU A 315 -20.09 -25.83 31.20
N ASN A 316 -18.88 -25.94 31.74
CA ASN A 316 -18.31 -27.16 32.32
C ASN A 316 -17.24 -26.74 33.33
N GLN A 317 -17.66 -25.90 34.29
CA GLN A 317 -16.89 -25.67 35.52
C GLN A 317 -17.66 -26.34 36.66
N ASN A 318 -17.02 -27.33 37.27
CA ASN A 318 -17.43 -28.11 38.45
C ASN A 318 -18.31 -29.35 38.17
N ASP A 319 -17.65 -30.45 37.79
CA ASP A 319 -17.67 -31.73 38.51
C ASP A 319 -16.47 -32.60 38.10
#